data_AF-A0A958BQY1-F1
#
_entry.id   AF-A0A958BQY1-F1
#
_cell.length_a   1.000
_cell.length_b   1.000
_cell.length_c   1.000
_cell.angle_alpha   90.00
_cell.angle_beta   90.00
_cell.angle_gamma   90.00
#
_symmetry.space_group_name_H-M   'P 1'
#
loop_
_entity.id
_entity.type
_entity.pdbx_description
1 polymer ?
#
loop_
_entity_poly.entity_id
_entity_poly.type
_entity_poly.pdbx_seq_one_letter_code
_entity_poly.pdbx_strand_id
1 'polypeptide(L)'
;MRRIAYSLGLVLVGVGLMVIAGFMLLPSVAAQTPTESELPLPSTLPLDEYEQQLFQFLESKRYQELGWVRDKRVRDTGPFIDGVSYGTHPAVRIYYSPEVYTWLQNGREGDLPDGAMIIKEMFPPPAARYADMDDAAVNDQLAMWTFMVRDSNGSKDGYFWGFHSTGAGVDNNDYPFNYPDAGFGQYCARCHASAENDFTFAALRNIEGEPGNPVSYRVDNSWLTPTPEAAEDQTKTHEDLAADVDPEELAAGRPARDINADFVELFDMFGPVAEENVVSIPPVTYDHVVSGPDGPEQFITSDQCLSCHDGQT
;
A
#
# COMPACT_ATOMS: atom_id res chain seq x y z
N MET A 1 -39.39 -60.82 -84.08
CA MET A 1 -38.15 -60.10 -84.45
C MET A 1 -37.32 -59.90 -83.19
N ARG A 2 -36.06 -60.34 -83.22
CA ARG A 2 -35.05 -60.19 -82.16
C ARG A 2 -34.65 -58.72 -82.01
N ARG A 3 -34.29 -58.29 -80.79
CA ARG A 3 -32.97 -57.71 -80.47
C ARG A 3 -32.77 -57.56 -78.96
N ILE A 4 -31.62 -58.06 -78.53
CA ILE A 4 -30.99 -57.97 -77.20
C ILE A 4 -30.19 -56.66 -77.16
N ALA A 5 -30.15 -55.98 -76.03
CA ALA A 5 -29.21 -54.89 -75.75
C ALA A 5 -28.54 -55.12 -74.37
N TYR A 6 -27.27 -54.78 -74.33
CA TYR A 6 -26.24 -55.15 -73.35
C TYR A 6 -25.85 -53.92 -72.49
N SER A 7 -25.46 -54.18 -71.22
CA SER A 7 -24.50 -53.41 -70.38
C SER A 7 -24.85 -51.95 -70.00
N LEU A 8 -24.33 -51.32 -68.93
CA LEU A 8 -23.10 -51.47 -68.15
C LEU A 8 -23.33 -50.81 -66.75
N GLY A 9 -22.68 -51.34 -65.71
CA GLY A 9 -22.75 -50.80 -64.34
C GLY A 9 -21.95 -49.51 -64.13
N LEU A 10 -22.45 -48.65 -63.24
CA LEU A 10 -21.80 -47.43 -62.79
C LEU A 10 -21.40 -47.59 -61.31
N VAL A 11 -20.10 -47.60 -61.05
CA VAL A 11 -19.51 -47.55 -59.70
C VAL A 11 -19.21 -46.07 -59.39
N LEU A 12 -19.89 -45.51 -58.39
CA LEU A 12 -19.60 -44.18 -57.85
C LEU A 12 -18.55 -44.31 -56.74
N VAL A 13 -17.35 -43.77 -56.98
CA VAL A 13 -16.31 -43.57 -55.96
C VAL A 13 -16.57 -42.22 -55.30
N GLY A 14 -17.01 -42.24 -54.04
CA GLY A 14 -17.14 -41.04 -53.21
C GLY A 14 -15.78 -40.67 -52.61
N VAL A 15 -15.26 -39.50 -52.96
CA VAL A 15 -14.09 -38.89 -52.31
C VAL A 15 -14.59 -38.20 -51.03
N GLY A 16 -14.30 -38.80 -49.87
CA GLY A 16 -14.54 -38.20 -48.57
C GLY A 16 -13.47 -37.15 -48.25
N LEU A 17 -13.87 -35.89 -48.15
CA LEU A 17 -13.03 -34.82 -47.61
C LEU A 17 -12.94 -34.99 -46.09
N MET A 18 -11.78 -35.43 -45.60
CA MET A 18 -11.50 -35.55 -44.17
C MET A 18 -11.03 -34.18 -43.64
N VAL A 19 -11.90 -33.44 -42.98
CA VAL A 19 -11.54 -32.20 -42.28
C VAL A 19 -10.81 -32.59 -40.99
N ILE A 20 -9.49 -32.47 -40.99
CA ILE A 20 -8.67 -32.59 -39.78
C ILE A 20 -8.81 -31.27 -39.02
N ALA A 21 -9.64 -31.27 -37.96
CA ALA A 21 -9.65 -30.18 -36.99
C ALA A 21 -8.36 -30.26 -36.15
N GLY A 22 -7.36 -29.47 -36.52
CA GLY A 22 -6.18 -29.27 -35.70
C GLY A 22 -6.54 -28.49 -34.44
N PHE A 23 -6.59 -29.18 -33.30
CA PHE A 23 -6.52 -28.52 -32.00
C PHE A 23 -5.14 -27.87 -31.87
N MET A 24 -5.06 -26.56 -32.09
CA MET A 24 -3.91 -25.77 -31.63
C MET A 24 -3.96 -25.77 -30.10
N LEU A 25 -3.14 -26.62 -29.48
CA LEU A 25 -2.76 -26.46 -28.08
C LEU A 25 -1.99 -25.14 -27.99
N LEU A 26 -2.66 -24.10 -27.50
CA LEU A 26 -1.97 -22.91 -27.03
C LEU A 26 -1.00 -23.34 -25.91
N PRO A 27 0.26 -22.90 -25.91
CA PRO A 27 1.16 -23.18 -24.82
C PRO A 27 0.55 -22.61 -23.54
N SER A 28 0.26 -23.49 -22.57
CA SER A 28 -0.01 -23.07 -21.20
C SER A 28 1.22 -22.32 -20.73
N VAL A 29 1.08 -21.01 -20.47
CA VAL A 29 2.04 -20.31 -19.62
C VAL A 29 2.06 -21.11 -18.33
N ALA A 30 3.20 -21.74 -18.02
CA ALA A 30 3.35 -22.43 -16.75
C ALA A 30 3.19 -21.37 -15.65
N ALA A 31 2.23 -21.56 -14.75
CA ALA A 31 2.11 -20.71 -13.57
C ALA A 31 3.44 -20.78 -12.81
N GLN A 32 4.13 -19.66 -12.72
CA GLN A 32 5.38 -19.56 -11.98
C GLN A 32 5.08 -19.81 -10.50
N THR A 33 5.85 -20.70 -9.86
CA THR A 33 5.71 -20.91 -8.42
C THR A 33 6.08 -19.62 -7.71
N PRO A 34 5.20 -19.08 -6.84
CA PRO A 34 5.51 -17.86 -6.10
C PRO A 34 6.75 -18.05 -5.22
N THR A 35 7.63 -17.05 -5.20
CA THR A 35 8.86 -17.07 -4.40
C THR A 35 8.88 -15.93 -3.37
N GLU A 36 9.57 -16.19 -2.25
CA GLU A 36 9.76 -15.23 -1.15
C GLU A 36 10.55 -13.99 -1.61
N SER A 37 10.49 -12.92 -0.82
CA SER A 37 11.27 -11.70 -1.09
C SER A 37 12.76 -11.96 -0.91
N GLU A 38 13.57 -11.29 -1.74
CA GLU A 38 15.04 -11.29 -1.64
C GLU A 38 15.54 -10.16 -0.73
N LEU A 39 14.64 -9.30 -0.23
CA LEU A 39 14.98 -8.18 0.63
C LEU A 39 15.48 -8.66 2.01
N PRO A 40 16.46 -7.96 2.61
CA PRO A 40 16.85 -8.20 3.99
C PRO A 40 15.70 -7.87 4.95
N LEU A 41 15.84 -8.24 6.22
CA LEU A 41 14.88 -7.81 7.24
C LEU A 41 15.09 -6.33 7.59
N PRO A 42 14.03 -5.53 7.76
CA PRO A 42 14.15 -4.11 8.08
C PRO A 42 15.04 -3.82 9.30
N SER A 43 14.99 -4.65 10.35
CA SER A 43 15.81 -4.46 11.56
C SER A 43 17.30 -4.75 11.37
N THR A 44 17.72 -5.21 10.20
CA THR A 44 19.11 -5.60 9.92
C THR A 44 19.91 -4.54 9.18
N LEU A 45 19.26 -3.44 8.76
CA LEU A 45 19.87 -2.33 8.05
C LEU A 45 19.50 -0.98 8.68
N PRO A 46 20.31 0.07 8.43
CA PRO A 46 19.86 1.45 8.59
C PRO A 46 18.57 1.71 7.79
N LEU A 47 17.71 2.60 8.30
CA LEU A 47 16.38 2.87 7.73
C LEU A 47 16.48 3.30 6.26
N ASP A 48 17.34 4.26 5.95
CA ASP A 48 17.56 4.80 4.61
C ASP A 48 18.06 3.74 3.61
N GLU A 49 18.96 2.86 4.06
CA GLU A 49 19.47 1.74 3.25
C GLU A 49 18.38 0.69 2.98
N TYR A 50 17.49 0.46 3.95
CA TYR A 50 16.36 -0.46 3.78
C TYR A 50 15.28 0.13 2.87
N GLU A 51 14.89 1.38 3.10
CA GLU A 51 13.91 2.11 2.28
C GLU A 51 14.37 2.19 0.83
N GLN A 52 15.64 2.48 0.57
CA GLN A 52 16.18 2.50 -0.80
C GLN A 52 15.95 1.16 -1.53
N GLN A 53 16.19 0.04 -0.86
CA GLN A 53 15.99 -1.29 -1.45
C GLN A 53 14.50 -1.65 -1.59
N LEU A 54 13.69 -1.35 -0.57
CA LEU A 54 12.27 -1.61 -0.59
C LEU A 54 11.54 -0.78 -1.65
N PHE A 55 11.84 0.52 -1.77
CA PHE A 55 11.22 1.39 -2.76
C PHE A 55 11.63 0.98 -4.17
N GLN A 56 12.88 0.57 -4.39
CA GLN A 56 13.28 -0.02 -5.67
C GLN A 56 12.49 -1.32 -5.97
N PHE A 57 12.27 -2.17 -4.97
CA PHE A 57 11.46 -3.38 -5.10
C PHE A 57 10.00 -3.08 -5.47
N LEU A 58 9.41 -2.02 -4.89
CA LEU A 58 8.05 -1.56 -5.20
C LEU A 58 7.95 -0.96 -6.60
N GLU A 59 8.85 -0.03 -6.95
CA GLU A 59 8.89 0.66 -8.25
C GLU A 59 9.10 -0.30 -9.43
N SER A 60 9.97 -1.30 -9.24
CA SER A 60 10.18 -2.36 -10.23
C SER A 60 9.05 -3.39 -10.28
N LYS A 61 8.07 -3.29 -9.36
CA LYS A 61 6.96 -4.24 -9.21
C LYS A 61 7.45 -5.67 -9.05
N ARG A 62 8.59 -5.85 -8.36
CA ARG A 62 9.28 -7.15 -8.23
C ARG A 62 8.37 -8.23 -7.65
N TYR A 63 7.47 -7.89 -6.74
CA TYR A 63 6.44 -8.79 -6.21
C TYR A 63 5.55 -9.43 -7.30
N GLN A 64 5.27 -8.73 -8.40
CA GLN A 64 4.53 -9.30 -9.53
C GLN A 64 5.38 -10.32 -10.28
N GLU A 65 6.68 -10.05 -10.48
CA GLU A 65 7.62 -10.97 -11.14
C GLU A 65 7.91 -12.22 -10.29
N LEU A 66 7.88 -12.07 -8.96
CA LEU A 66 7.98 -13.18 -8.00
C LEU A 66 6.70 -14.02 -7.94
N GLY A 67 5.66 -13.68 -8.70
CA GLY A 67 4.43 -14.45 -8.80
C GLY A 67 3.52 -14.35 -7.57
N TRP A 68 3.63 -13.27 -6.79
CA TRP A 68 2.79 -13.10 -5.59
C TRP A 68 1.32 -13.05 -5.96
N VAL A 69 0.49 -13.72 -5.16
CA VAL A 69 -0.95 -13.75 -5.39
C VAL A 69 -1.55 -12.39 -5.06
N ARG A 70 -2.63 -12.01 -5.77
CA ARG A 70 -3.26 -10.71 -5.63
C ARG A 70 -4.75 -10.78 -5.38
N ASP A 71 -5.32 -9.65 -4.99
CA ASP A 71 -6.75 -9.43 -4.96
C ASP A 71 -7.34 -9.62 -6.38
N LYS A 72 -8.58 -10.13 -6.43
CA LYS A 72 -9.34 -10.42 -7.67
C LYS A 72 -9.43 -9.23 -8.62
N ARG A 73 -9.50 -8.02 -8.06
CA ARG A 73 -9.65 -6.74 -8.77
C ARG A 73 -9.32 -5.58 -7.85
N VAL A 74 -9.18 -4.39 -8.42
CA VAL A 74 -9.20 -3.14 -7.65
C VAL A 74 -10.55 -3.01 -6.92
N ARG A 75 -10.52 -2.58 -5.66
CA ARG A 75 -11.72 -2.42 -4.81
C ARG A 75 -11.65 -1.15 -3.98
N ASP A 76 -12.80 -0.55 -3.75
CA ASP A 76 -12.91 0.58 -2.83
C ASP A 76 -12.73 0.12 -1.38
N THR A 77 -12.26 1.03 -0.53
CA THR A 77 -12.21 0.80 0.92
C THR A 77 -13.31 1.54 1.69
N GLY A 78 -14.23 2.17 0.97
CA GLY A 78 -15.45 2.79 1.48
C GLY A 78 -16.35 3.28 0.33
N PRO A 79 -17.49 3.92 0.63
CA PRO A 79 -18.38 4.47 -0.39
C PRO A 79 -17.76 5.60 -1.21
N PHE A 80 -18.23 5.79 -2.44
CA PHE A 80 -17.97 6.97 -3.27
C PHE A 80 -19.29 7.66 -3.61
N ILE A 81 -19.48 8.87 -3.11
CA ILE A 81 -20.76 9.60 -3.16
C ILE A 81 -20.50 11.07 -3.48
N ASP A 82 -21.25 11.62 -4.43
CA ASP A 82 -21.19 13.04 -4.83
C ASP A 82 -19.76 13.54 -5.15
N GLY A 83 -18.94 12.67 -5.75
CA GLY A 83 -17.57 12.97 -6.17
C GLY A 83 -16.52 12.75 -5.08
N VAL A 84 -16.92 12.30 -3.89
CA VAL A 84 -16.06 12.16 -2.71
C VAL A 84 -15.91 10.68 -2.32
N SER A 85 -14.67 10.24 -2.10
CA SER A 85 -14.36 8.96 -1.45
C SER A 85 -14.49 9.06 0.07
N TYR A 86 -15.18 8.10 0.67
CA TYR A 86 -15.29 7.89 2.11
C TYR A 86 -14.57 6.60 2.54
N GLY A 87 -13.60 6.16 1.74
CA GLY A 87 -12.72 5.04 2.08
C GLY A 87 -11.65 5.44 3.08
N THR A 88 -11.25 4.50 3.95
CA THR A 88 -10.07 4.67 4.82
C THR A 88 -8.78 4.84 4.02
N HIS A 89 -8.75 4.26 2.83
CA HIS A 89 -7.71 4.46 1.81
C HIS A 89 -8.38 4.79 0.46
N PRO A 90 -7.60 5.17 -0.57
CA PRO A 90 -8.07 5.20 -1.96
C PRO A 90 -8.57 3.83 -2.45
N ALA A 91 -8.80 3.68 -3.76
CA ALA A 91 -9.08 2.37 -4.34
C ALA A 91 -7.81 1.49 -4.30
N VAL A 92 -7.95 0.19 -4.02
CA VAL A 92 -6.78 -0.67 -3.72
C VAL A 92 -6.77 -1.99 -4.45
N ARG A 93 -5.57 -2.51 -4.74
CA ARG A 93 -5.32 -3.91 -5.10
C ARG A 93 -4.17 -4.42 -4.23
N ILE A 94 -4.39 -5.53 -3.53
CA ILE A 94 -3.40 -6.07 -2.58
C ILE A 94 -2.69 -7.28 -3.18
N TYR A 95 -1.39 -7.38 -2.94
CA TYR A 95 -0.53 -8.53 -3.21
C TYR A 95 -0.04 -9.13 -1.90
N TYR A 96 0.09 -10.45 -1.88
CA TYR A 96 0.45 -11.23 -0.70
C TYR A 96 1.65 -12.11 -1.03
N SER A 97 2.69 -12.03 -0.21
CA SER A 97 3.82 -12.94 -0.30
C SER A 97 3.37 -14.40 -0.07
N PRO A 98 4.10 -15.41 -0.58
CA PRO A 98 3.71 -16.82 -0.44
C PRO A 98 3.50 -17.26 1.02
N GLU A 99 4.27 -16.70 1.95
CA GLU A 99 4.17 -16.93 3.38
C GLU A 99 2.83 -16.41 3.93
N VAL A 100 2.45 -15.17 3.57
CA VAL A 100 1.16 -14.59 3.96
C VAL A 100 0.01 -15.40 3.39
N TYR A 101 0.10 -15.77 2.11
CA TYR A 101 -0.96 -16.54 1.47
C TYR A 101 -1.15 -17.91 2.12
N THR A 102 -0.04 -18.63 2.36
CA THR A 102 -0.06 -19.92 3.05
C THR A 102 -0.66 -19.80 4.46
N TRP A 103 -0.27 -18.77 5.21
CA TRP A 103 -0.80 -18.49 6.53
C TRP A 103 -2.31 -18.19 6.51
N LEU A 104 -2.79 -17.40 5.54
CA LEU A 104 -4.22 -17.15 5.34
C LEU A 104 -4.98 -18.44 5.02
N GLN A 105 -4.45 -19.30 4.14
CA GLN A 105 -5.05 -20.59 3.79
C GLN A 105 -5.14 -21.55 4.98
N ASN A 106 -4.18 -21.46 5.90
CA ASN A 106 -4.15 -22.22 7.14
C ASN A 106 -5.00 -21.59 8.25
N GLY A 107 -5.93 -20.69 7.92
CA GLY A 107 -6.85 -20.10 8.89
C GLY A 107 -6.20 -19.11 9.85
N ARG A 108 -5.06 -18.51 9.46
CA ARG A 108 -4.29 -17.56 10.28
C ARG A 108 -3.74 -18.18 11.56
N GLU A 109 -3.45 -19.47 11.53
CA GLU A 109 -2.87 -20.19 12.66
C GLU A 109 -1.34 -20.15 12.64
N GLY A 110 -0.74 -19.97 13.81
CA GLY A 110 0.70 -19.86 13.99
C GLY A 110 1.26 -18.49 13.62
N ASP A 111 2.55 -18.32 13.87
CA ASP A 111 3.24 -17.06 13.62
C ASP A 111 3.52 -16.89 12.13
N LEU A 112 3.28 -15.68 11.63
CA LEU A 112 3.74 -15.29 10.32
C LEU A 112 5.28 -15.12 10.35
N PRO A 113 6.04 -15.75 9.43
CA PRO A 113 7.50 -15.68 9.46
C PRO A 113 8.03 -14.30 9.09
N ASP A 114 9.19 -13.94 9.62
CA ASP A 114 9.89 -12.70 9.26
C ASP A 114 10.22 -12.67 7.76
N GLY A 115 10.07 -11.50 7.15
CA GLY A 115 10.15 -11.28 5.70
C GLY A 115 8.82 -11.40 4.96
N ALA A 116 7.80 -12.02 5.58
CA ALA A 116 6.46 -12.08 5.01
C ALA A 116 5.88 -10.66 4.82
N MET A 117 5.22 -10.43 3.68
CA MET A 117 4.89 -9.08 3.24
C MET A 117 3.51 -8.98 2.61
N ILE A 118 2.82 -7.88 2.90
CA ILE A 118 1.60 -7.47 2.21
C ILE A 118 1.87 -6.12 1.55
N ILE A 119 1.62 -6.06 0.24
CA ILE A 119 1.77 -4.85 -0.57
C ILE A 119 0.39 -4.41 -1.02
N LYS A 120 0.04 -3.16 -0.76
CA LYS A 120 -1.22 -2.55 -1.17
C LYS A 120 -0.92 -1.48 -2.20
N GLU A 121 -1.19 -1.79 -3.46
CA GLU A 121 -1.25 -0.81 -4.53
C GLU A 121 -2.48 0.09 -4.33
N MET A 122 -2.29 1.41 -4.44
CA MET A 122 -3.35 2.41 -4.28
C MET A 122 -3.53 3.22 -5.56
N PHE A 123 -4.80 3.44 -5.91
CA PHE A 123 -5.24 4.04 -7.16
C PHE A 123 -6.27 5.14 -6.89
N PRO A 124 -6.38 6.14 -7.77
CA PRO A 124 -7.44 7.14 -7.70
C PRO A 124 -8.86 6.53 -7.56
N PRO A 125 -9.66 6.92 -6.56
CA PRO A 125 -10.99 6.36 -6.39
C PRO A 125 -11.99 6.92 -7.43
N PRO A 126 -13.07 6.18 -7.76
CA PRO A 126 -13.41 4.86 -7.23
C PRO A 126 -12.86 3.70 -8.07
N ALA A 127 -12.91 2.49 -7.50
CA ALA A 127 -12.49 1.25 -8.15
C ALA A 127 -13.25 0.95 -9.46
N ALA A 128 -14.47 1.49 -9.61
CA ALA A 128 -15.25 1.37 -10.84
C ALA A 128 -14.53 1.88 -12.10
N ARG A 129 -13.56 2.79 -11.96
CA ARG A 129 -12.70 3.26 -13.06
C ARG A 129 -11.92 2.13 -13.74
N TYR A 130 -11.62 1.07 -13.00
CA TYR A 130 -10.69 0.01 -13.41
C TYR A 130 -11.39 -1.30 -13.79
N ALA A 131 -12.73 -1.36 -13.72
CA ALA A 131 -13.49 -2.61 -13.85
C ALA A 131 -13.31 -3.29 -15.22
N ASP A 132 -13.12 -2.50 -16.28
CA ASP A 132 -12.99 -2.97 -17.67
C ASP A 132 -11.56 -2.85 -18.20
N MET A 133 -10.59 -2.55 -17.32
CA MET A 133 -9.17 -2.44 -17.69
C MET A 133 -8.47 -3.81 -17.55
N ASP A 134 -7.48 -4.05 -18.40
CA ASP A 134 -6.54 -5.14 -18.19
C ASP A 134 -5.47 -4.76 -17.16
N ASP A 135 -4.69 -5.74 -16.68
CA ASP A 135 -3.70 -5.52 -15.63
C ASP A 135 -2.62 -4.51 -16.00
N ALA A 136 -2.25 -4.42 -17.28
CA ALA A 136 -1.27 -3.46 -17.76
C ALA A 136 -1.83 -2.03 -17.67
N ALA A 137 -3.05 -1.82 -18.14
CA ALA A 137 -3.73 -0.54 -18.04
C ALA A 137 -3.98 -0.12 -16.58
N VAL A 138 -4.33 -1.06 -15.69
CA VAL A 138 -4.42 -0.76 -14.24
C VAL A 138 -3.05 -0.37 -13.67
N ASN A 139 -1.99 -1.09 -14.04
CA ASN A 139 -0.62 -0.84 -13.60
C ASN A 139 -0.12 0.57 -13.97
N ASP A 140 -0.60 1.14 -15.08
CA ASP A 140 -0.29 2.52 -15.51
C ASP A 140 -1.00 3.60 -14.68
N GLN A 141 -2.00 3.22 -13.86
CA GLN A 141 -2.77 4.13 -13.00
C GLN A 141 -2.32 4.09 -11.53
N LEU A 142 -1.29 3.31 -11.22
CA LEU A 142 -0.76 3.17 -9.87
C LEU A 142 -0.22 4.50 -9.38
N ALA A 143 -0.74 4.99 -8.27
CA ALA A 143 -0.30 6.27 -7.69
C ALA A 143 0.76 6.07 -6.61
N MET A 144 0.56 5.07 -5.75
CA MET A 144 1.38 4.85 -4.56
C MET A 144 1.16 3.45 -3.98
N TRP A 145 2.02 3.08 -3.04
CA TRP A 145 1.93 1.85 -2.26
C TRP A 145 1.75 2.17 -0.78
N THR A 146 1.10 1.25 -0.06
CA THR A 146 1.35 1.05 1.37
C THR A 146 1.73 -0.40 1.59
N PHE A 147 2.51 -0.68 2.63
CA PHE A 147 3.02 -2.02 2.87
C PHE A 147 3.16 -2.31 4.35
N MET A 148 3.24 -3.59 4.65
CA MET A 148 3.68 -4.10 5.94
C MET A 148 4.62 -5.28 5.72
N VAL A 149 5.76 -5.27 6.39
CA VAL A 149 6.79 -6.32 6.36
C VAL A 149 6.94 -6.89 7.77
N ARG A 150 6.79 -8.20 7.89
CA ARG A 150 6.97 -8.90 9.17
C ARG A 150 8.44 -8.87 9.57
N ASP A 151 8.72 -8.33 10.74
CA ASP A 151 10.03 -8.39 11.38
C ASP A 151 9.84 -8.37 12.90
N SER A 152 9.83 -9.56 13.47
CA SER A 152 9.58 -9.79 14.89
C SER A 152 10.63 -9.20 15.81
N ASN A 153 11.81 -8.79 15.30
CA ASN A 153 12.87 -8.19 16.11
C ASN A 153 12.82 -6.66 16.14
N GLY A 154 12.13 -6.03 15.18
CA GLY A 154 12.17 -4.58 15.01
C GLY A 154 11.22 -3.80 15.92
N SER A 155 10.09 -4.38 16.29
CA SER A 155 9.06 -3.70 17.10
C SER A 155 8.17 -4.65 17.87
N LYS A 156 7.35 -4.11 18.78
CA LYS A 156 6.42 -4.91 19.59
C LYS A 156 5.29 -5.56 18.79
N ASP A 157 4.74 -4.86 17.80
CA ASP A 157 3.82 -5.46 16.82
C ASP A 157 4.58 -6.34 15.81
N GLY A 158 5.89 -6.13 15.69
CA GLY A 158 6.83 -6.81 14.81
C GLY A 158 6.52 -6.60 13.33
N TYR A 159 6.08 -5.38 13.00
CA TYR A 159 5.84 -4.98 11.63
C TYR A 159 6.56 -3.67 11.34
N PHE A 160 7.29 -3.68 10.22
CA PHE A 160 7.73 -2.47 9.55
C PHE A 160 6.60 -2.03 8.61
N TRP A 161 6.16 -0.79 8.74
CA TRP A 161 5.04 -0.21 8.02
C TRP A 161 5.53 0.89 7.10
N GLY A 162 4.76 1.24 6.08
CA GLY A 162 5.02 2.48 5.38
C GLY A 162 4.14 2.74 4.18
N PHE A 163 4.41 3.88 3.56
CA PHE A 163 3.90 4.26 2.26
C PHE A 163 5.06 4.62 1.32
N HIS A 164 4.78 4.60 0.02
CA HIS A 164 5.72 5.05 -1.00
C HIS A 164 4.93 5.63 -2.18
N SER A 165 5.16 6.88 -2.54
CA SER A 165 4.55 7.50 -3.72
C SER A 165 5.38 7.19 -4.97
N THR A 166 4.73 6.99 -6.12
CA THR A 166 5.46 6.74 -7.37
C THR A 166 6.47 7.84 -7.68
N GLY A 167 7.72 7.45 -7.91
CA GLY A 167 8.83 8.35 -8.20
C GLY A 167 9.40 9.12 -7.00
N ALA A 168 8.87 8.90 -5.78
CA ALA A 168 9.44 9.49 -4.57
C ALA A 168 10.83 8.90 -4.28
N GLY A 169 11.66 9.69 -3.59
CA GLY A 169 12.95 9.23 -3.08
C GLY A 169 12.85 8.78 -1.62
N VAL A 170 13.97 8.28 -1.09
CA VAL A 170 14.15 8.19 0.36
C VAL A 170 14.23 9.61 0.93
N ASP A 171 13.64 9.83 2.10
CA ASP A 171 13.71 11.12 2.80
C ASP A 171 15.19 11.54 2.98
N ASN A 172 15.51 12.76 2.55
CA ASN A 172 16.85 13.33 2.69
C ASN A 172 17.10 13.89 4.10
N ASN A 173 16.09 13.86 4.97
CA ASN A 173 16.14 14.33 6.34
C ASN A 173 16.43 15.84 6.44
N ASP A 174 16.06 16.62 5.41
CA ASP A 174 16.19 18.07 5.39
C ASP A 174 14.95 18.75 6.02
N TYR A 175 15.14 19.95 6.58
CA TYR A 175 14.02 20.76 7.08
C TYR A 175 13.10 21.23 5.94
N PRO A 176 11.76 21.29 6.11
CA PRO A 176 10.98 20.98 7.30
C PRO A 176 10.74 19.47 7.43
N PHE A 177 11.24 18.89 8.50
CA PHE A 177 11.26 17.44 8.70
C PHE A 177 9.84 16.85 8.61
N ASN A 178 9.63 15.95 7.66
CA ASN A 178 8.35 15.28 7.49
C ASN A 178 8.17 14.15 8.51
N TYR A 179 6.92 13.73 8.70
CA TYR A 179 6.65 12.48 9.38
C TYR A 179 7.22 11.32 8.54
N PRO A 180 7.95 10.35 9.11
CA PRO A 180 8.63 9.33 8.31
C PRO A 180 7.67 8.47 7.48
N ASP A 181 8.00 8.26 6.21
CA ASP A 181 7.17 7.51 5.26
C ASP A 181 7.09 6.02 5.58
N ALA A 182 8.17 5.46 6.11
CA ALA A 182 8.24 4.08 6.52
C ALA A 182 9.04 3.91 7.82
N GLY A 183 8.79 2.83 8.55
CA GLY A 183 9.39 2.63 9.86
C GLY A 183 8.69 1.59 10.73
N PHE A 184 9.28 1.36 11.89
CA PHE A 184 8.64 0.66 12.99
C PHE A 184 7.81 1.65 13.83
N GLY A 185 6.72 1.17 14.46
CA GLY A 185 5.93 2.04 15.35
C GLY A 185 5.18 3.16 14.62
N GLN A 186 4.85 2.98 13.33
CA GLN A 186 4.19 3.98 12.50
C GLN A 186 2.70 4.14 12.81
N TYR A 187 2.10 5.29 12.49
CA TYR A 187 0.68 5.60 12.76
C TYR A 187 -0.31 4.59 12.17
N CYS A 188 0.10 3.74 11.22
CA CYS A 188 -0.69 2.66 10.65
C CYS A 188 -1.30 1.77 11.75
N ALA A 189 -0.55 1.52 12.83
CA ALA A 189 -0.97 0.69 13.94
C ALA A 189 -2.22 1.24 14.66
N ARG A 190 -2.50 2.55 14.63
CA ARG A 190 -3.71 3.16 15.22
C ARG A 190 -5.00 2.49 14.75
N CYS A 191 -5.08 2.15 13.47
CA CYS A 191 -6.23 1.46 12.88
C CYS A 191 -6.00 -0.05 12.82
N HIS A 192 -4.78 -0.47 12.43
CA HIS A 192 -4.46 -1.88 12.23
C HIS A 192 -4.48 -2.71 13.52
N ALA A 193 -4.25 -2.11 14.69
CA ALA A 193 -4.41 -2.78 15.99
C ALA A 193 -5.86 -3.23 16.30
N SER A 194 -6.85 -2.73 15.56
CA SER A 194 -8.24 -3.19 15.68
C SER A 194 -8.56 -4.43 14.85
N ALA A 195 -7.61 -4.92 14.04
CA ALA A 195 -7.79 -6.16 13.31
C ALA A 195 -7.95 -7.34 14.27
N GLU A 196 -8.72 -8.34 13.86
CA GLU A 196 -8.96 -9.54 14.67
C GLU A 196 -7.67 -10.31 14.97
N ASN A 197 -6.73 -10.36 14.02
CA ASN A 197 -5.45 -11.02 14.17
C ASN A 197 -4.34 -10.40 13.29
N ASP A 198 -3.10 -10.41 13.80
CA ASP A 198 -1.84 -10.00 13.15
C ASP A 198 -1.91 -8.65 12.41
N PHE A 199 -2.63 -7.69 13.01
CA PHE A 199 -2.69 -6.31 12.53
C PHE A 199 -3.11 -6.18 11.04
N THR A 200 -3.84 -7.14 10.47
CA THR A 200 -4.20 -7.13 9.04
C THR A 200 -5.64 -7.53 8.75
N PHE A 201 -6.29 -6.74 7.89
CA PHE A 201 -7.64 -6.97 7.37
C PHE A 201 -7.67 -7.84 6.10
N ALA A 202 -6.56 -8.51 5.76
CA ALA A 202 -6.49 -9.44 4.63
C ALA A 202 -7.58 -10.52 4.70
N ALA A 203 -8.08 -11.01 3.58
CA ALA A 203 -9.08 -12.09 3.61
C ALA A 203 -9.03 -12.89 2.32
N LEU A 204 -9.08 -14.24 2.43
CA LEU A 204 -9.08 -15.14 1.28
C LEU A 204 -10.17 -14.77 0.25
N ARG A 205 -11.35 -14.32 0.69
CA ARG A 205 -12.44 -13.88 -0.22
C ARG A 205 -12.04 -12.79 -1.23
N ASN A 206 -11.00 -12.02 -0.91
CA ASN A 206 -10.48 -10.97 -1.78
C ASN A 206 -9.51 -11.49 -2.83
N ILE A 207 -8.84 -12.63 -2.59
CA ILE A 207 -7.71 -13.14 -3.37
C ILE A 207 -8.20 -13.90 -4.61
N GLU A 208 -7.50 -13.73 -5.73
CA GLU A 208 -7.78 -14.46 -6.96
C GLU A 208 -7.68 -15.98 -6.77
N GLY A 209 -8.61 -16.73 -7.36
CA GLY A 209 -8.69 -18.19 -7.21
C GLY A 209 -9.42 -18.68 -5.95
N GLU A 210 -9.50 -17.87 -4.89
CA GLU A 210 -10.18 -18.24 -3.64
C GLU A 210 -11.72 -18.04 -3.73
N PRO A 211 -12.54 -18.79 -2.96
CA PRO A 211 -13.99 -18.66 -2.98
C PRO A 211 -14.49 -17.37 -2.31
N GLY A 212 -15.71 -16.96 -2.66
CA GLY A 212 -16.36 -15.78 -2.08
C GLY A 212 -16.16 -14.49 -2.89
N ASN A 213 -16.77 -13.40 -2.41
CA ASN A 213 -16.71 -12.10 -3.06
C ASN A 213 -16.08 -11.06 -2.12
N PRO A 214 -15.27 -10.11 -2.65
CA PRO A 214 -14.85 -8.95 -1.90
C PRO A 214 -16.05 -8.15 -1.40
N VAL A 215 -15.89 -7.45 -0.27
CA VAL A 215 -16.87 -6.47 0.21
C VAL A 215 -16.99 -5.36 -0.83
N SER A 216 -18.23 -4.94 -1.13
CA SER A 216 -18.52 -3.83 -2.04
C SER A 216 -19.19 -2.68 -1.31
N TYR A 217 -18.84 -1.47 -1.71
CA TYR A 217 -19.42 -0.24 -1.19
C TYR A 217 -20.31 0.43 -2.24
N ARG A 218 -21.13 1.39 -1.80
CA ARG A 218 -21.96 2.19 -2.71
C ARG A 218 -21.06 3.12 -3.54
N VAL A 219 -21.24 3.09 -4.86
CA VAL A 219 -20.68 4.05 -5.82
C VAL A 219 -21.84 4.62 -6.63
N ASP A 220 -22.03 5.93 -6.60
CA ASP A 220 -23.19 6.60 -7.24
C ASP A 220 -22.90 7.14 -8.65
N ASN A 221 -21.72 6.80 -9.21
CA ASN A 221 -21.24 7.21 -10.52
C ASN A 221 -21.01 8.72 -10.72
N SER A 222 -21.00 9.51 -9.66
CA SER A 222 -20.62 10.93 -9.69
C SER A 222 -19.22 11.17 -10.29
N TRP A 223 -18.32 10.17 -10.24
CA TRP A 223 -16.99 10.20 -10.86
C TRP A 223 -17.01 10.27 -12.41
N LEU A 224 -18.11 9.92 -13.08
CA LEU A 224 -18.24 10.04 -14.53
C LEU A 224 -18.39 11.49 -15.00
N THR A 225 -18.86 12.37 -14.11
CA THR A 225 -19.04 13.80 -14.36
C THR A 225 -18.60 14.58 -13.12
N PRO A 226 -17.28 14.63 -12.84
CA PRO A 226 -16.77 15.28 -11.64
C PRO A 226 -17.12 16.78 -11.65
N THR A 227 -17.61 17.27 -10.52
CA THR A 227 -17.74 18.72 -10.28
C THR A 227 -16.36 19.31 -9.99
N PRO A 228 -16.14 20.62 -10.18
CA PRO A 228 -14.88 21.26 -9.80
C PRO A 228 -14.51 21.09 -8.31
N GLU A 229 -15.52 20.97 -7.45
CA GLU A 229 -15.37 20.77 -6.00
C GLU A 229 -14.99 19.32 -5.65
N ALA A 230 -15.44 18.35 -6.45
CA ALA A 230 -15.02 16.95 -6.37
C ALA A 230 -13.64 16.69 -7.01
N ALA A 231 -13.02 17.69 -7.63
CA ALA A 231 -11.69 17.60 -8.21
C ALA A 231 -10.58 17.96 -7.20
N GLU A 232 -10.92 18.25 -5.93
CA GLU A 232 -9.91 18.26 -4.88
C GLU A 232 -9.24 16.89 -4.81
N ASP A 233 -7.91 16.93 -4.88
CA ASP A 233 -7.10 15.74 -5.08
C ASP A 233 -7.21 14.80 -3.87
N GLN A 234 -7.97 13.72 -4.03
CA GLN A 234 -8.10 12.66 -3.02
C GLN A 234 -6.90 11.69 -3.02
N THR A 235 -5.84 12.02 -3.76
CA THR A 235 -4.53 11.38 -3.68
C THR A 235 -3.51 12.18 -2.89
N LYS A 236 -3.93 13.29 -2.25
CA LYS A 236 -3.08 14.03 -1.32
C LYS A 236 -2.42 13.09 -0.32
N THR A 237 -1.10 13.06 -0.38
CA THR A 237 -0.23 12.40 0.59
C THR A 237 -0.33 13.09 1.94
N HIS A 238 0.25 12.49 2.99
CA HIS A 238 0.37 13.19 4.27
C HIS A 238 1.14 14.51 4.13
N GLU A 239 2.14 14.53 3.24
CA GLU A 239 2.92 15.71 2.90
C GLU A 239 2.07 16.78 2.20
N ASP A 240 1.21 16.40 1.26
CA ASP A 240 0.32 17.36 0.58
C ASP A 240 -0.70 17.97 1.55
N LEU A 241 -1.24 17.16 2.48
CA LEU A 241 -2.13 17.65 3.52
C LEU A 241 -1.42 18.59 4.51
N ALA A 242 -0.15 18.32 4.82
CA ALA A 242 0.68 19.20 5.64
C ALA A 242 1.06 20.50 4.91
N ALA A 243 1.28 20.43 3.59
CA ALA A 243 1.63 21.56 2.74
C ALA A 243 0.43 22.46 2.40
N ASP A 244 -0.79 21.94 2.45
CA ASP A 244 -2.03 22.70 2.27
C ASP A 244 -2.38 23.62 3.46
N VAL A 245 -1.66 23.51 4.57
CA VAL A 245 -1.81 24.44 5.68
C VAL A 245 -1.29 25.80 5.25
N ASP A 246 -2.12 26.84 5.40
CA ASP A 246 -1.77 28.20 5.00
C ASP A 246 -0.45 28.63 5.66
N PRO A 247 0.58 29.04 4.89
CA PRO A 247 1.82 29.54 5.45
C PRO A 247 1.65 30.70 6.46
N GLU A 248 0.56 31.48 6.37
CA GLU A 248 0.20 32.48 7.38
C GLU A 248 -0.35 31.84 8.67
N GLU A 249 -1.09 30.74 8.61
CA GLU A 249 -1.48 29.93 9.79
C GLU A 249 -0.27 29.24 10.42
N LEU A 250 0.63 28.68 9.61
CA LEU A 250 1.91 28.12 10.07
C LEU A 250 2.82 29.19 10.67
N ALA A 251 2.80 30.41 10.10
CA ALA A 251 3.51 31.56 10.64
C ALA A 251 2.89 32.09 11.95
N ALA A 252 1.58 31.90 12.16
CA ALA A 252 0.89 32.21 13.41
C ALA A 252 1.18 31.18 14.52
N GLY A 253 1.57 29.94 14.15
CA GLY A 253 2.08 28.90 15.06
C GLY A 253 3.55 29.09 15.48
N ARG A 254 4.33 29.88 14.71
CA ARG A 254 5.71 30.19 15.11
C ARG A 254 5.72 30.76 16.53
N PRO A 255 6.55 30.24 17.44
CA PRO A 255 6.69 30.78 18.77
C PRO A 255 6.90 32.29 18.68
N ALA A 256 6.15 33.05 19.48
CA ALA A 256 6.34 34.49 19.58
C ALA A 256 7.85 34.74 19.78
N ARG A 257 8.48 35.45 18.84
CA ARG A 257 9.88 35.85 18.96
C ARG A 257 10.11 36.83 20.11
N ASP A 258 9.01 37.43 20.58
CA ASP A 258 9.01 38.30 21.73
C ASP A 258 8.95 37.46 23.01
N ILE A 259 9.97 37.63 23.84
CA ILE A 259 10.07 37.01 25.16
C ILE A 259 8.85 37.44 25.99
N ASN A 260 8.12 36.47 26.55
CA ASN A 260 7.03 36.74 27.47
C ASN A 260 7.60 37.32 28.79
N ALA A 261 7.38 38.63 29.01
CA ALA A 261 7.91 39.35 30.16
C ALA A 261 7.38 38.80 31.49
N ASP A 262 6.11 38.41 31.57
CA ASP A 262 5.50 37.84 32.77
C ASP A 262 6.12 36.47 33.11
N PHE A 263 6.48 35.68 32.09
CA PHE A 263 7.18 34.41 32.28
C PHE A 263 8.60 34.62 32.84
N VAL A 264 9.35 35.59 32.33
CA VAL A 264 10.69 35.91 32.83
C VAL A 264 10.64 36.48 34.24
N GLU A 265 9.64 37.29 34.57
CA GLU A 265 9.44 37.79 35.93
C GLU A 265 9.08 36.66 36.90
N LEU A 266 8.23 35.71 36.48
CA LEU A 266 7.83 34.57 37.29
C LEU A 266 8.96 33.55 37.50
N PHE A 267 9.81 33.35 36.50
CA PHE A 267 10.92 32.39 36.50
C PHE A 267 12.28 33.09 36.44
N ASP A 268 12.51 34.05 37.33
CA ASP A 268 13.71 34.92 37.39
C ASP A 268 15.05 34.16 37.56
N MET A 269 14.99 32.90 37.96
CA MET A 269 16.13 31.98 38.04
C MET A 269 16.71 31.61 36.65
N PHE A 270 15.93 31.80 35.58
CA PHE A 270 16.35 31.59 34.21
C PHE A 270 16.36 32.94 33.48
N GLY A 271 17.55 33.48 33.21
CA GLY A 271 17.69 34.68 32.39
C GLY A 271 17.34 34.39 30.92
N PRO A 272 16.92 35.41 30.15
CA PRO A 272 16.69 35.24 28.71
C PRO A 272 17.98 34.80 28.01
N VAL A 273 17.86 33.84 27.10
CA VAL A 273 18.96 33.32 26.27
C VAL A 273 18.83 33.91 24.88
N ALA A 274 19.92 34.44 24.32
CA ALA A 274 19.93 34.92 22.94
C ALA A 274 19.74 33.74 21.97
N GLU A 275 19.02 33.94 20.87
CA GLU A 275 18.67 32.89 19.90
C GLU A 275 19.90 32.10 19.42
N GLU A 276 21.02 32.79 19.17
CA GLU A 276 22.28 32.18 18.75
C GLU A 276 22.93 31.26 19.79
N ASN A 277 22.49 31.34 21.06
CA ASN A 277 22.97 30.52 22.17
C ASN A 277 21.97 29.43 22.56
N VAL A 278 20.80 29.38 21.92
CA VAL A 278 19.85 28.28 22.10
C VAL A 278 20.44 27.03 21.45
N VAL A 279 20.60 25.98 22.23
CA VAL A 279 20.99 24.66 21.68
C VAL A 279 19.79 24.09 20.96
N SER A 280 19.89 23.96 19.64
CA SER A 280 18.89 23.25 18.85
C SER A 280 18.88 21.78 19.25
N ILE A 281 17.76 21.33 19.80
CA ILE A 281 17.48 19.90 19.97
C ILE A 281 17.15 19.35 18.58
N PRO A 282 17.59 18.12 18.23
CA PRO A 282 17.08 17.45 17.04
C PRO A 282 15.54 17.49 17.03
N PRO A 283 14.92 17.60 15.86
CA PRO A 283 13.47 17.51 15.72
C PRO A 283 12.93 16.27 16.43
N VAL A 284 11.74 16.38 17.01
CA VAL A 284 11.05 15.25 17.65
C VAL A 284 10.75 14.10 16.68
N THR A 285 10.76 14.35 15.35
CA THR A 285 10.77 13.30 14.31
C THR A 285 11.99 12.38 14.35
N TYR A 286 13.00 12.68 15.16
CA TYR A 286 14.12 11.77 15.44
C TYR A 286 14.17 11.30 16.90
N ASP A 287 13.21 11.73 17.74
CA ASP A 287 13.03 11.22 19.11
C ASP A 287 12.00 10.07 19.12
N HIS A 288 12.11 9.19 18.12
CA HIS A 288 11.29 7.99 17.98
C HIS A 288 11.95 6.83 18.71
N VAL A 289 11.41 6.50 19.88
CA VAL A 289 11.80 5.30 20.61
C VAL A 289 10.72 4.25 20.41
N VAL A 290 10.92 3.40 19.42
CA VAL A 290 10.02 2.28 19.18
C VAL A 290 10.14 1.29 20.34
N SER A 291 9.00 0.81 20.83
CA SER A 291 9.00 -0.33 21.75
C SER A 291 9.56 -1.55 21.05
N GLY A 292 10.71 -2.03 21.52
CA GLY A 292 11.33 -3.26 21.04
C GLY A 292 10.43 -4.50 21.20
N PRO A 293 10.88 -5.66 20.70
CA PRO A 293 10.06 -6.88 20.65
C PRO A 293 9.62 -7.37 22.04
N ASP A 294 10.47 -7.15 23.05
CA ASP A 294 10.18 -7.49 24.44
C ASP A 294 9.19 -6.51 25.12
N GLY A 295 8.86 -5.40 24.44
CA GLY A 295 7.99 -4.34 24.94
C GLY A 295 8.78 -3.11 25.44
N PRO A 296 8.09 -2.12 26.01
CA PRO A 296 8.74 -0.89 26.45
C PRO A 296 9.64 -1.12 27.66
N GLU A 297 10.89 -0.66 27.59
CA GLU A 297 11.81 -0.68 28.74
C GLU A 297 11.45 0.36 29.82
N GLN A 298 10.77 1.46 29.43
CA GLN A 298 10.30 2.58 30.29
C GLN A 298 9.01 3.24 29.73
N PHE A 299 8.55 4.36 30.30
CA PHE A 299 7.48 5.18 29.72
C PHE A 299 7.94 5.83 28.41
N ILE A 300 7.76 5.13 27.31
CA ILE A 300 7.95 5.66 25.96
C ILE A 300 6.74 6.55 25.64
N THR A 301 6.97 7.81 25.26
CA THR A 301 5.95 8.62 24.59
C THR A 301 5.66 7.95 23.27
N SER A 302 4.43 7.46 23.11
CA SER A 302 4.05 6.62 21.96
C SER A 302 4.33 7.35 20.64
N ASP A 303 5.07 6.74 19.72
CA ASP A 303 5.19 7.21 18.32
C ASP A 303 3.81 7.41 17.67
N GLN A 304 2.81 6.64 18.13
CA GLN A 304 1.40 6.80 17.76
C GLN A 304 0.77 8.11 18.26
N CYS A 305 1.45 8.91 19.06
CA CYS A 305 1.00 10.21 19.53
C CYS A 305 1.65 11.35 18.74
N LEU A 306 2.66 11.07 17.92
CA LEU A 306 3.47 12.09 17.24
C LEU A 306 2.60 13.08 16.47
N SER A 307 1.71 12.61 15.57
CA SER A 307 0.86 13.52 14.79
C SER A 307 -0.14 14.38 15.60
N CYS A 308 -0.19 14.25 16.93
CA CYS A 308 -1.03 15.06 17.82
C CYS A 308 -0.23 15.77 18.91
N HIS A 309 1.04 15.41 19.09
CA HIS A 309 1.90 15.84 20.20
C HIS A 309 3.33 16.15 19.77
N ASP A 310 3.64 16.09 18.47
CA ASP A 310 4.88 16.63 17.97
C ASP A 310 4.88 18.14 18.18
N GLY A 311 5.97 18.65 18.75
CA GLY A 311 6.16 20.09 18.91
C GLY A 311 6.44 20.79 17.58
N GLN A 312 5.90 20.29 16.46
CA GLN A 312 6.07 20.83 15.12
C GLN A 312 5.05 21.91 14.76
N THR A 313 4.04 22.15 15.60
CA THR A 313 3.11 23.28 15.48
C THR A 313 3.66 24.55 16.13
#